data_AF-A0A841AGL9-F1
#
_entry.id   AF-A0A841AGL9-F1
#
_cell.length_a   1.000
_cell.length_b   1.000
_cell.length_c   1.000
_cell.angle_alpha   90.00
_cell.angle_beta   90.00
_cell.angle_gamma   90.00
#
_symmetry.space_group_name_H-M   'P 1'
#
loop_
_entity.id
_entity.type
_entity.pdbx_description
1 polymer ?
#
loop_
_entity_poly.entity_id
_entity_poly.type
_entity_poly.pdbx_seq_one_letter_code
_entity_poly.pdbx_strand_id
1 'polypeptide(L)'
;MNAEFDQRLADGDSSDESGASPRIVFRSSYVAPGFSDDHENLWVESMLSTRTGEDNYPRDGAPSESWPGFGAGGRDVLNTMSGVRLDLTGIVDLLNKPAILWVHGSVDAIVGDESFFDLHTLGKHGIIPGWPGEDVAPPQPIMAQTREVLGRYSADVGEVREELFEGAGHSPHLDAPERFRRVVEEFLGAAGGGSGGICSRRCTRGDPTHSSAQLPCSYKCNSPRVRGKHYRRRGFAPRREPS
;
A
#
# COMPACT_ATOMS: atom_id res chain seq x y z
N MET A 1 -11.80 -4.49 19.45
CA MET A 1 -10.77 -4.10 20.44
C MET A 1 -10.53 -5.30 21.32
N ASN A 2 -9.27 -5.71 21.51
CA ASN A 2 -8.93 -6.87 22.31
C ASN A 2 -8.16 -6.38 23.54
N ALA A 3 -8.89 -6.10 24.61
CA ALA A 3 -8.33 -5.53 25.83
C ALA A 3 -7.18 -6.37 26.43
N GLU A 4 -7.19 -7.70 26.22
CA GLU A 4 -6.09 -8.56 26.67
C GLU A 4 -4.82 -8.32 25.84
N PHE A 5 -4.95 -8.24 24.51
CA PHE A 5 -3.82 -7.90 23.64
C PHE A 5 -3.26 -6.51 23.97
N ASP A 6 -4.15 -5.54 24.19
CA ASP A 6 -3.79 -4.16 24.51
C ASP A 6 -2.96 -4.09 25.81
N GLN A 7 -3.37 -4.83 26.85
CA GLN A 7 -2.65 -4.93 28.12
C GLN A 7 -1.31 -5.64 27.95
N ARG A 8 -1.28 -6.79 27.27
CA ARG A 8 -0.04 -7.57 27.04
C ARG A 8 0.99 -6.78 26.23
N LEU A 9 0.54 -6.01 25.24
CA LEU A 9 1.38 -5.12 24.47
C LEU A 9 1.99 -4.03 25.37
N ALA A 10 1.19 -3.42 26.26
CA ALA A 10 1.67 -2.42 27.21
C ALA A 10 2.66 -2.99 28.24
N ASP A 11 2.51 -4.25 28.63
CA ASP A 11 3.38 -4.94 29.59
C ASP A 11 4.68 -5.47 28.95
N GLY A 12 4.84 -5.36 27.62
CA GLY A 12 6.01 -5.88 26.92
C GLY A 12 6.03 -7.42 26.86
N ASP A 13 4.86 -8.06 26.86
CA ASP A 13 4.74 -9.52 26.88
C ASP A 13 5.24 -10.14 25.56
N SER A 14 6.37 -10.85 25.63
CA SER A 14 6.97 -11.57 24.50
C SER A 14 6.70 -13.08 24.53
N SER A 15 5.83 -13.55 25.43
CA SER A 15 5.46 -14.95 25.58
C SER A 15 4.51 -15.44 24.47
N ASP A 16 4.21 -16.75 24.47
CA ASP A 16 3.16 -17.40 23.68
C ASP A 16 2.06 -18.05 24.54
N GLU A 17 1.87 -17.55 25.77
CA GLU A 17 0.98 -18.17 26.76
C GLU A 17 -0.52 -17.95 26.47
N SER A 18 -0.88 -16.98 25.64
CA SER A 18 -2.26 -16.66 25.28
C SER A 18 -2.44 -16.43 23.79
N GLY A 19 -3.66 -16.69 23.31
CA GLY A 19 -4.09 -16.29 21.96
C GLY A 19 -3.97 -14.78 21.71
N ALA A 20 -3.95 -13.97 22.76
CA ALA A 20 -3.75 -12.53 22.71
C ALA A 20 -2.29 -12.10 22.97
N SER A 21 -1.33 -13.03 23.12
CA SER A 21 0.08 -12.65 23.25
C SER A 21 0.61 -12.07 21.93
N PRO A 22 1.41 -10.99 21.93
CA PRO A 22 2.00 -10.39 20.73
C PRO A 22 2.67 -11.38 19.78
N ARG A 23 3.36 -12.39 20.32
CA ARG A 23 3.95 -13.47 19.51
C ARG A 23 2.90 -14.31 18.78
N ILE A 24 1.80 -14.65 19.44
CA ILE A 24 0.72 -15.42 18.82
C ILE A 24 0.00 -14.56 17.77
N VAL A 25 -0.27 -13.29 18.06
CA VAL A 25 -0.88 -12.35 17.11
C VAL A 25 0.00 -12.13 15.88
N PHE A 26 1.32 -12.03 16.06
CA PHE A 26 2.28 -12.01 14.95
C PHE A 26 2.09 -13.24 14.05
N ARG A 27 2.20 -14.45 14.62
CA ARG A 27 2.08 -15.72 13.89
C ARG A 27 0.72 -15.91 13.21
N SER A 28 -0.36 -15.45 13.82
CA SER A 28 -1.73 -15.69 13.31
C SER A 28 -2.20 -14.65 12.30
N SER A 29 -1.64 -13.45 12.30
CA SER A 29 -2.22 -12.30 11.59
C SER A 29 -1.23 -11.58 10.67
N TYR A 30 0.06 -11.56 11.00
CA TYR A 30 1.06 -10.78 10.25
C TYR A 30 1.80 -11.59 9.19
N VAL A 31 1.86 -12.91 9.33
CA VAL A 31 2.62 -13.81 8.45
C VAL A 31 1.75 -14.98 7.99
N ALA A 32 2.22 -15.72 6.99
CA ALA A 32 1.52 -16.89 6.47
C ALA A 32 1.40 -18.01 7.53
N PRO A 33 0.34 -18.85 7.47
CA PRO A 33 0.24 -20.03 8.34
C PRO A 33 1.47 -20.95 8.20
N GLY A 34 2.09 -21.28 9.34
CA GLY A 34 3.29 -22.11 9.36
C GLY A 34 4.59 -21.36 9.06
N PHE A 35 4.56 -20.02 8.94
CA PHE A 35 5.77 -19.20 8.91
C PHE A 35 6.65 -19.47 10.12
N SER A 36 7.96 -19.58 9.87
CA SER A 36 8.98 -19.69 10.90
C SER A 36 10.29 -19.16 10.33
N ASP A 37 10.98 -18.33 11.10
CA ASP A 37 12.34 -17.89 10.80
C ASP A 37 13.16 -17.73 12.09
N ASP A 38 14.46 -17.46 11.95
CA ASP A 38 15.38 -17.28 13.08
C ASP A 38 15.23 -15.90 13.76
N HIS A 39 14.37 -15.02 13.25
CA HIS A 39 14.24 -13.63 13.68
C HIS A 39 12.93 -13.35 14.42
N GLU A 40 12.12 -14.36 14.72
CA GLU A 40 10.81 -14.16 15.37
C GLU A 40 10.89 -13.28 16.63
N ASN A 41 11.93 -13.47 17.47
CA ASN A 41 12.13 -12.61 18.64
C ASN A 41 12.32 -11.13 18.29
N LEU A 42 13.01 -10.83 17.20
CA LEU A 42 13.19 -9.47 16.70
C LEU A 42 11.87 -8.90 16.15
N TRP A 43 11.06 -9.71 15.47
CA TRP A 43 9.74 -9.29 14.98
C TRP A 43 8.78 -8.99 16.12
N VAL A 44 8.79 -9.82 17.16
CA VAL A 44 8.01 -9.58 18.39
C VAL A 44 8.53 -8.34 19.12
N GLU A 45 9.85 -8.16 19.25
CA GLU A 45 10.42 -6.93 19.83
C GLU A 45 10.00 -5.68 19.04
N SER A 46 9.99 -5.75 17.71
CA SER A 46 9.50 -4.66 16.87
C SER A 46 8.01 -4.38 17.11
N MET A 47 7.17 -5.41 17.26
CA MET A 47 5.76 -5.24 17.63
C MET A 47 5.61 -4.59 19.02
N LEU A 48 6.40 -5.01 20.00
CA LEU A 48 6.42 -4.47 21.36
C LEU A 48 6.95 -3.03 21.44
N SER A 49 7.61 -2.52 20.39
CA SER A 49 7.98 -1.10 20.30
C SER A 49 6.79 -0.15 20.05
N THR A 50 5.58 -0.71 19.85
CA THR A 50 4.35 0.05 19.70
C THR A 50 4.12 0.94 20.92
N ARG A 51 3.98 2.25 20.69
CA ARG A 51 3.65 3.18 21.77
C ARG A 51 2.22 2.94 22.23
N THR A 52 2.06 2.60 23.50
CA THR A 52 0.74 2.43 24.13
C THR A 52 0.35 3.70 24.91
N GLY A 53 -0.96 3.86 25.13
CA GLY A 53 -1.54 4.96 25.90
C GLY A 53 -2.67 5.66 25.18
N GLU A 54 -3.34 6.58 25.88
CA GLU A 54 -4.57 7.26 25.40
C GLU A 54 -4.40 7.98 24.05
N ASP A 55 -3.22 8.57 23.80
CA ASP A 55 -2.92 9.24 22.54
C ASP A 55 -2.24 8.33 21.49
N ASN A 56 -2.21 7.01 21.71
CA ASN A 56 -1.60 6.02 20.80
C ASN A 56 -2.46 4.72 20.75
N TYR A 57 -1.85 3.53 20.71
CA TYR A 57 -2.60 2.27 20.67
C TYR A 57 -3.27 1.96 22.03
N PRO A 58 -4.51 1.43 22.09
CA PRO A 58 -5.30 0.72 21.05
C PRO A 58 -6.35 1.52 20.24
N ARG A 59 -6.30 2.86 20.29
CA ARG A 59 -7.31 3.81 19.80
C ARG A 59 -8.44 4.12 20.76
N ASP A 60 -8.85 5.38 20.81
CA ASP A 60 -10.07 5.82 21.49
C ASP A 60 -11.32 5.62 20.60
N GLY A 61 -12.49 5.63 21.23
CA GLY A 61 -13.77 5.51 20.54
C GLY A 61 -14.74 6.57 21.06
N ALA A 62 -15.64 7.02 20.20
CA ALA A 62 -16.72 7.93 20.55
C ALA A 62 -18.08 7.25 20.40
N PRO A 63 -19.10 7.56 21.24
CA PRO A 63 -20.45 7.07 21.05
C PRO A 63 -20.99 7.40 19.65
N SER A 64 -21.77 6.48 19.08
CA SER A 64 -22.40 6.64 17.76
C SER A 64 -23.82 6.08 17.80
N GLU A 65 -24.73 6.71 17.06
CA GLU A 65 -26.08 6.17 16.84
C GLU A 65 -26.07 4.98 15.87
N SER A 66 -25.04 4.87 15.03
CA SER A 66 -24.85 3.73 14.14
C SER A 66 -24.38 2.51 14.92
N TRP A 67 -24.81 1.32 14.49
CA TRP A 67 -24.21 0.07 14.98
C TRP A 67 -22.69 0.09 14.76
N PRO A 68 -21.85 -0.40 15.70
CA PRO A 68 -22.19 -1.10 16.95
C PRO A 68 -22.39 -0.21 18.19
N GLY A 69 -22.73 1.08 18.03
CA GLY A 69 -22.95 2.04 19.11
C GLY A 69 -21.73 2.92 19.42
N PHE A 70 -20.66 2.78 18.65
CA PHE A 70 -19.45 3.61 18.75
C PHE A 70 -18.78 3.74 17.38
N GLY A 71 -18.00 4.80 17.22
CA GLY A 71 -17.17 5.07 16.04
C GLY A 71 -15.76 5.46 16.43
N ALA A 72 -14.99 5.90 15.43
CA ALA A 72 -13.66 6.47 15.63
C ALA A 72 -13.72 7.65 16.61
N GLY A 73 -12.80 7.67 17.57
CA GLY A 73 -12.66 8.75 18.53
C GLY A 73 -11.89 9.96 17.96
N GLY A 74 -11.40 10.79 18.87
CA GLY A 74 -10.76 12.06 18.53
C GLY A 74 -9.24 12.06 18.71
N ARG A 75 -8.68 11.03 19.34
CA ARG A 75 -7.28 10.93 19.73
C ARG A 75 -6.60 9.82 18.94
N ASP A 76 -5.36 9.51 19.28
CA ASP A 76 -4.56 8.41 18.72
C ASP A 76 -4.21 8.39 17.22
N VAL A 77 -3.24 7.53 16.91
CA VAL A 77 -2.67 7.33 15.57
C VAL A 77 -3.65 6.65 14.62
N LEU A 78 -4.40 5.65 15.07
CA LEU A 78 -5.31 4.87 14.22
C LEU A 78 -6.50 5.71 13.74
N ASN A 79 -7.07 6.54 14.62
CA ASN A 79 -8.18 7.41 14.23
C ASN A 79 -7.76 8.52 13.26
N THR A 80 -6.47 8.87 13.17
CA THR A 80 -5.97 9.74 12.06
C THR A 80 -6.14 9.10 10.68
N MET A 81 -6.20 7.77 10.60
CA MET A 81 -6.42 7.01 9.37
C MET A 81 -7.89 6.64 9.14
N SER A 82 -8.80 7.05 10.04
CA SER A 82 -10.23 6.81 9.85
C SER A 82 -10.76 7.56 8.62
N GLY A 83 -11.82 7.05 7.99
CA GLY A 83 -12.47 7.72 6.85
C GLY A 83 -13.07 9.10 7.16
N VAL A 84 -13.16 9.47 8.44
CA VAL A 84 -13.55 10.83 8.88
C VAL A 84 -12.37 11.82 8.75
N ARG A 85 -11.14 11.34 8.87
CA ARG A 85 -9.93 12.17 8.93
C ARG A 85 -9.05 12.06 7.70
N LEU A 86 -9.06 10.91 7.01
CA LEU A 86 -8.16 10.62 5.91
C LEU A 86 -8.95 10.12 4.69
N ASP A 87 -8.84 10.86 3.61
CA ASP A 87 -9.29 10.45 2.27
C ASP A 87 -8.07 10.44 1.33
N LEU A 88 -7.70 9.25 0.87
CA LEU A 88 -6.59 9.04 -0.06
C LEU A 88 -7.04 8.93 -1.51
N THR A 89 -8.34 9.01 -1.81
CA THR A 89 -8.88 8.82 -3.16
C THR A 89 -8.41 9.90 -4.13
N GLY A 90 -8.04 11.09 -3.64
CA GLY A 90 -7.47 12.18 -4.43
C GLY A 90 -6.11 11.87 -5.07
N ILE A 91 -5.49 10.72 -4.76
CA ILE A 91 -4.29 10.25 -5.48
C ILE A 91 -4.51 10.16 -7.00
N VAL A 92 -5.75 9.95 -7.43
CA VAL A 92 -6.12 9.89 -8.86
C VAL A 92 -5.99 11.23 -9.57
N ASP A 93 -5.97 12.35 -8.84
CA ASP A 93 -5.93 13.71 -9.41
C ASP A 93 -4.51 14.30 -9.47
N LEU A 94 -3.49 13.51 -9.10
CA LEU A 94 -2.09 13.97 -9.16
C LEU A 94 -1.69 14.36 -10.58
N LEU A 95 -1.11 15.56 -10.73
CA LEU A 95 -0.57 16.05 -12.00
C LEU A 95 0.56 15.16 -12.54
N ASN A 96 1.42 14.70 -11.63
CA ASN A 96 2.49 13.75 -11.91
C ASN A 96 2.20 12.48 -11.13
N LYS A 97 1.76 11.44 -11.83
CA LYS A 97 1.43 10.13 -11.27
C LYS A 97 2.69 9.27 -11.18
N PRO A 98 3.32 9.06 -10.00
CA PRO A 98 4.38 8.07 -9.87
C PRO A 98 3.85 6.68 -10.22
N ALA A 99 4.70 5.79 -10.74
CA ALA A 99 4.33 4.39 -10.85
C ALA A 99 4.03 3.82 -9.45
N ILE A 100 3.01 2.98 -9.34
CA ILE A 100 2.61 2.31 -8.10
C ILE A 100 2.85 0.81 -8.26
N LEU A 101 3.57 0.23 -7.30
CA LEU A 101 3.62 -1.21 -7.07
C LEU A 101 2.77 -1.51 -5.84
N TRP A 102 1.72 -2.32 -6.00
CA TRP A 102 0.90 -2.80 -4.90
C TRP A 102 1.15 -4.29 -4.68
N VAL A 103 1.82 -4.62 -3.57
CA VAL A 103 2.14 -6.00 -3.18
C VAL A 103 1.21 -6.41 -2.04
N HIS A 104 0.60 -7.59 -2.14
CA HIS A 104 -0.27 -8.13 -1.09
C HIS A 104 -0.23 -9.67 -1.08
N GLY A 105 -0.56 -10.26 0.07
CA GLY A 105 -0.61 -11.72 0.24
C GLY A 105 -1.99 -12.30 -0.01
N SER A 106 -2.05 -13.53 -0.53
CA SER A 106 -3.34 -14.19 -0.83
C SER A 106 -4.07 -14.72 0.42
N VAL A 107 -3.39 -14.80 1.56
CA VAL A 107 -3.94 -15.27 2.85
C VAL A 107 -3.78 -14.20 3.94
N ASP A 108 -3.74 -12.92 3.56
CA ASP A 108 -3.73 -11.79 4.49
C ASP A 108 -5.01 -11.78 5.34
N ALA A 109 -4.86 -11.89 6.67
CA ALA A 109 -5.97 -11.88 7.60
C ALA A 109 -6.48 -10.45 7.92
N ILE A 110 -5.63 -9.43 7.73
CA ILE A 110 -5.85 -8.05 8.15
C ILE A 110 -6.46 -7.24 7.01
N VAL A 111 -5.92 -7.37 5.80
CA VAL A 111 -6.35 -6.60 4.61
C VAL A 111 -7.02 -7.53 3.62
N GLY A 112 -8.35 -7.60 3.70
CA GLY A 112 -9.17 -8.45 2.83
C GLY A 112 -10.63 -7.99 2.78
N ASP A 113 -11.36 -8.39 1.74
CA ASP A 113 -12.76 -7.98 1.54
C ASP A 113 -13.73 -8.55 2.60
N GLU A 114 -13.36 -9.67 3.22
CA GLU A 114 -14.11 -10.31 4.32
C GLU A 114 -13.18 -10.47 5.54
N SER A 115 -12.34 -9.47 5.82
CA SER A 115 -11.45 -9.51 6.97
C SER A 115 -12.25 -9.51 8.28
N PHE A 116 -11.87 -10.40 9.20
CA PHE A 116 -12.43 -10.47 10.55
C PHE A 116 -11.86 -9.37 11.48
N PHE A 117 -10.96 -8.51 10.99
CA PHE A 117 -10.58 -7.27 11.67
C PHE A 117 -11.62 -6.16 11.50
N ASP A 118 -12.56 -6.31 10.57
CA ASP A 118 -13.73 -5.44 10.43
C ASP A 118 -14.87 -5.89 11.34
N LEU A 119 -15.34 -4.98 12.21
CA LEU A 119 -16.48 -5.23 13.08
C LEU A 119 -17.74 -5.57 12.27
N HIS A 120 -17.94 -4.96 11.10
CA HIS A 120 -19.12 -5.19 10.28
C HIS A 120 -19.11 -6.61 9.69
N THR A 121 -17.95 -7.12 9.25
CA THR A 121 -17.76 -8.55 8.91
C THR A 121 -18.08 -9.46 10.09
N LEU A 122 -17.57 -9.14 11.30
CA LEU A 122 -17.88 -9.92 12.50
C LEU A 122 -19.39 -9.92 12.83
N GLY A 123 -20.06 -8.79 12.62
CA GLY A 123 -21.52 -8.64 12.75
C GLY A 123 -22.28 -9.51 11.74
N LYS A 124 -21.87 -9.47 10.47
CA LYS A 124 -22.41 -10.30 9.38
C LYS A 124 -22.32 -11.80 9.66
N HIS A 125 -21.22 -12.23 10.29
CA HIS A 125 -21.03 -13.61 10.72
C HIS A 125 -21.65 -13.97 12.08
N GLY A 126 -22.36 -13.03 12.72
CA GLY A 126 -23.06 -13.26 13.99
C GLY A 126 -22.15 -13.35 15.22
N ILE A 127 -20.87 -12.97 15.09
CA ILE A 127 -19.91 -12.96 16.20
C ILE A 127 -20.19 -11.76 17.12
N ILE A 128 -20.49 -10.60 16.54
CA ILE A 128 -20.95 -9.43 17.29
C ILE A 128 -22.48 -9.33 17.15
N PRO A 129 -23.23 -9.32 18.26
CA PRO A 129 -24.69 -9.32 18.21
C PRO A 129 -25.27 -8.00 17.69
N GLY A 130 -26.51 -8.06 17.21
CA GLY A 130 -27.32 -6.88 16.87
C GLY A 130 -26.96 -6.20 15.55
N TRP A 131 -26.18 -6.85 14.68
CA TRP A 131 -25.86 -6.32 13.36
C TRP A 131 -27.13 -6.08 12.53
N PRO A 132 -27.38 -4.86 12.01
CA PRO A 132 -28.65 -4.48 11.40
C PRO A 132 -28.83 -4.95 9.95
N GLY A 133 -27.84 -5.66 9.39
CA GLY A 133 -27.79 -6.06 8.00
C GLY A 133 -26.93 -5.14 7.13
N GLU A 134 -26.64 -5.63 5.93
CA GLU A 134 -25.66 -5.05 5.00
C GLU A 134 -26.08 -3.68 4.46
N ASP A 135 -27.38 -3.45 4.28
CA ASP A 135 -27.91 -2.15 3.80
C ASP A 135 -27.64 -0.99 4.78
N VAL A 136 -27.43 -1.28 6.07
CA VAL A 136 -27.25 -0.28 7.13
C VAL A 136 -25.80 -0.25 7.63
N ALA A 137 -25.18 -1.42 7.79
CA ALA A 137 -23.81 -1.56 8.29
C ALA A 137 -23.02 -2.52 7.39
N PRO A 138 -22.72 -2.14 6.13
CA PRO A 138 -22.00 -3.03 5.22
C PRO A 138 -20.57 -3.28 5.71
N PRO A 139 -20.03 -4.50 5.55
CA PRO A 139 -18.61 -4.76 5.69
C PRO A 139 -17.75 -3.87 4.79
N GLN A 140 -16.48 -3.68 5.14
CA GLN A 140 -15.51 -2.93 4.33
C GLN A 140 -14.81 -3.84 3.31
N PRO A 141 -15.09 -3.72 2.00
CA PRO A 141 -14.41 -4.51 0.98
C PRO A 141 -13.07 -3.85 0.60
N ILE A 142 -12.05 -4.02 1.45
CA ILE A 142 -10.77 -3.29 1.37
C ILE A 142 -10.04 -3.53 0.04
N MET A 143 -10.02 -4.76 -0.47
CA MET A 143 -9.35 -5.10 -1.73
C MET A 143 -10.10 -4.55 -2.92
N ALA A 144 -11.43 -4.68 -2.95
CA ALA A 144 -12.26 -4.13 -4.02
C ALA A 144 -12.16 -2.59 -4.06
N GLN A 145 -12.20 -1.92 -2.91
CA GLN A 145 -12.04 -0.47 -2.82
C GLN A 145 -10.66 -0.01 -3.30
N THR A 146 -9.60 -0.73 -2.90
CA THR A 146 -8.23 -0.42 -3.34
C THR A 146 -8.09 -0.57 -4.85
N ARG A 147 -8.61 -1.67 -5.42
CA ARG A 147 -8.64 -1.89 -6.87
C ARG A 147 -9.43 -0.83 -7.62
N GLU A 148 -10.55 -0.36 -7.08
CA GLU A 148 -11.35 0.71 -7.70
C GLU A 148 -10.57 2.03 -7.76
N VAL A 149 -9.86 2.41 -6.69
CA VAL A 149 -9.00 3.62 -6.69
C VAL A 149 -7.84 3.45 -7.68
N LEU A 150 -7.14 2.31 -7.65
CA LEU A 150 -6.00 2.06 -8.53
C LEU A 150 -6.40 1.88 -10.01
N GLY A 151 -7.60 1.37 -10.27
CA GLY A 151 -8.21 1.30 -11.59
C GLY A 151 -8.46 2.70 -12.15
N ARG A 152 -9.04 3.61 -11.35
CA ARG A 152 -9.16 5.03 -11.72
C ARG A 152 -7.80 5.70 -11.89
N TYR A 153 -6.83 5.39 -11.04
CA TYR A 153 -5.46 5.91 -11.15
C TYR A 153 -4.83 5.57 -12.51
N SER A 154 -5.00 4.33 -12.96
CA SER A 154 -4.45 3.78 -14.21
C SER A 154 -5.27 4.06 -15.47
N ALA A 155 -6.54 4.47 -15.34
CA ALA A 155 -7.37 4.86 -16.49
C ALA A 155 -6.86 6.10 -17.24
N ASP A 156 -6.03 6.93 -16.58
CA ASP A 156 -5.38 8.08 -17.20
C ASP A 156 -3.94 7.76 -17.65
N VAL A 157 -2.95 8.48 -17.11
CA VAL A 157 -1.51 8.32 -17.37
C VAL A 157 -0.78 7.59 -16.24
N GLY A 158 -1.50 7.11 -15.23
CA GLY A 158 -0.93 6.41 -14.08
C GLY A 158 -0.53 4.98 -14.42
N GLU A 159 0.58 4.52 -13.86
CA GLU A 159 1.02 3.13 -13.99
C GLU A 159 0.83 2.41 -12.66
N VAL A 160 0.14 1.27 -12.70
CA VAL A 160 -0.06 0.40 -11.52
C VAL A 160 0.37 -1.02 -11.87
N ARG A 161 1.18 -1.63 -11.02
CA ARG A 161 1.52 -3.06 -11.01
C ARG A 161 0.98 -3.67 -9.73
N GLU A 162 0.01 -4.57 -9.84
CA GLU A 162 -0.48 -5.39 -8.72
C GLU A 162 0.29 -6.71 -8.68
N GLU A 163 0.78 -7.09 -7.50
CA GLU A 163 1.55 -8.31 -7.27
C GLU A 163 0.95 -9.10 -6.11
N LEU A 164 0.16 -10.12 -6.46
CA LEU A 164 -0.39 -11.08 -5.52
C LEU A 164 0.65 -12.14 -5.17
N PHE A 165 0.98 -12.24 -3.89
CA PHE A 165 1.87 -13.24 -3.33
C PHE A 165 1.05 -14.43 -2.82
N GLU A 166 0.83 -15.40 -3.72
CA GLU A 166 0.17 -16.67 -3.39
C GLU A 166 0.83 -17.34 -2.18
N GLY A 167 0.03 -17.65 -1.17
CA GLY A 167 0.43 -18.28 0.09
C GLY A 167 1.01 -17.32 1.14
N ALA A 168 1.26 -16.05 0.81
CA ALA A 168 1.73 -15.07 1.79
C ALA A 168 0.56 -14.46 2.60
N GLY A 169 0.83 -14.15 3.87
CA GLY A 169 -0.06 -13.39 4.74
C GLY A 169 0.12 -11.88 4.57
N HIS A 170 -0.06 -11.13 5.66
CA HIS A 170 0.02 -9.66 5.65
C HIS A 170 1.43 -9.12 5.35
N SER A 171 2.47 -9.93 5.56
CA SER A 171 3.87 -9.54 5.38
C SER A 171 4.56 -10.33 4.27
N PRO A 172 4.23 -10.11 2.97
CA PRO A 172 4.90 -10.79 1.85
C PRO A 172 6.43 -10.66 1.83
N HIS A 173 6.97 -9.60 2.42
CA HIS A 173 8.40 -9.37 2.55
C HIS A 173 9.09 -10.28 3.58
N LEU A 174 8.34 -10.81 4.55
CA LEU A 174 8.81 -11.85 5.47
C LEU A 174 8.51 -13.24 4.91
N ASP A 175 7.31 -13.45 4.35
CA ASP A 175 6.86 -14.77 3.89
C ASP A 175 7.60 -15.27 2.63
N ALA A 176 8.02 -14.35 1.75
CA ALA A 176 8.74 -14.69 0.52
C ALA A 176 9.80 -13.62 0.17
N PRO A 177 10.87 -13.47 0.98
CA PRO A 177 11.79 -12.35 0.93
C PRO A 177 12.53 -12.24 -0.41
N GLU A 178 12.95 -13.35 -1.01
CA GLU A 178 13.65 -13.34 -2.30
C GLU A 178 12.74 -12.92 -3.44
N ARG A 179 11.47 -13.33 -3.41
CA ARG A 179 10.47 -12.91 -4.40
C ARG A 179 10.16 -11.44 -4.21
N PHE A 180 9.92 -11.00 -2.98
CA PHE A 180 9.63 -9.60 -2.65
C PHE A 180 10.76 -8.69 -3.12
N ARG A 181 12.01 -9.00 -2.75
CA ARG A 181 13.19 -8.26 -3.20
C ARG A 181 13.28 -8.16 -4.72
N ARG A 182 13.12 -9.28 -5.43
CA ARG A 182 13.17 -9.30 -6.90
C ARG A 182 12.09 -8.40 -7.52
N VAL A 183 10.84 -8.51 -7.05
CA VAL A 183 9.72 -7.70 -7.56
C VAL A 183 9.98 -6.20 -7.36
N VAL A 184 10.49 -5.81 -6.18
CA VAL A 184 10.84 -4.42 -5.88
C VAL A 184 12.01 -3.93 -6.74
N GLU A 185 13.07 -4.72 -6.89
CA GLU A 185 14.23 -4.38 -7.74
C GLU A 185 13.84 -4.21 -9.21
N GLU A 186 13.00 -5.11 -9.74
CA GLU A 186 12.45 -5.02 -11.10
C GLU A 186 11.62 -3.73 -11.27
N PHE A 187 10.76 -3.43 -10.30
CA PHE A 187 9.92 -2.24 -10.33
C PHE A 187 10.73 -0.94 -10.29
N LEU A 188 11.72 -0.85 -9.40
CA LEU A 188 12.61 0.31 -9.31
C LEU A 188 13.48 0.46 -10.56
N GLY A 189 13.95 -0.65 -11.14
CA GLY A 189 14.71 -0.65 -12.40
C GLY A 189 13.88 -0.17 -13.59
N ALA A 190 12.60 -0.57 -13.66
CA ALA A 190 11.67 -0.10 -14.68
C ALA A 190 11.33 1.39 -14.50
N ALA A 191 11.05 1.82 -13.26
CA ALA A 191 10.73 3.21 -12.94
C ALA A 191 11.91 4.17 -13.18
N GLY A 192 13.14 3.73 -12.90
CA GLY A 192 14.37 4.51 -13.16
C GLY A 192 14.77 4.58 -14.65
N GLY A 193 14.19 3.74 -15.51
CA GLY A 193 14.43 3.73 -16.96
C GLY A 193 13.52 4.66 -17.77
N GLY A 194 12.50 5.26 -17.14
CA GLY A 194 11.55 6.16 -17.77
C GLY A 194 12.04 7.61 -17.87
N SER A 195 12.30 8.08 -19.08
CA SER A 195 12.51 9.50 -19.50
C SER A 195 13.88 10.17 -19.31
N GLY A 196 14.95 9.43 -19.04
CA GLY A 196 16.32 9.95 -19.14
C GLY A 196 17.04 9.43 -20.39
N GLY A 197 17.01 10.17 -21.52
CA GLY A 197 17.87 9.84 -22.66
C GLY A 197 19.34 9.79 -22.25
N ILE A 198 19.95 8.59 -22.23
CA ILE A 198 21.37 8.42 -21.92
C ILE A 198 22.17 9.03 -23.07
N CYS A 199 22.61 10.27 -22.92
CA CYS A 199 23.54 10.90 -23.85
C CYS A 199 24.97 10.66 -23.33
N SER A 200 25.64 9.64 -23.86
CA SER A 200 27.03 9.37 -23.52
C SER A 200 27.94 10.38 -24.23
N ARG A 201 28.71 11.19 -23.48
CA ARG A 201 29.81 11.98 -24.05
C ARG A 201 30.95 11.05 -24.45
N ARG A 202 31.40 11.15 -25.70
CA ARG A 202 32.65 10.52 -26.14
C ARG A 202 33.59 11.63 -26.61
N CYS A 203 34.64 11.90 -25.84
CA CYS A 203 35.68 12.85 -26.21
C CYS A 203 36.91 12.05 -26.67
N THR A 204 37.37 12.28 -27.90
CA THR A 204 38.59 11.67 -28.44
C THR A 204 39.81 12.45 -27.95
N ARG A 205 40.86 11.78 -27.46
CA ARG A 205 42.13 12.44 -27.09
C ARG A 205 42.77 13.04 -28.35
N GLY A 206 43.02 14.35 -28.33
CA GLY A 206 43.86 15.04 -29.32
C GLY A 206 45.34 14.89 -28.99
N ASP A 207 46.18 15.00 -30.03
CA ASP A 207 47.64 14.91 -30.02
C ASP A 207 48.31 15.98 -29.11
N PRO A 208 49.37 15.69 -28.33
CA PRO A 208 49.75 16.50 -27.17
C PRO A 208 50.64 17.72 -27.48
N THR A 209 50.65 18.24 -28.71
CA THR A 209 51.62 19.29 -29.11
C THR A 209 51.07 20.70 -29.26
N HIS A 210 49.81 21.00 -28.92
CA HIS A 210 49.30 22.39 -28.92
C HIS A 210 48.57 22.75 -27.62
N SER A 211 49.09 23.77 -26.94
CA SER A 211 48.46 24.42 -25.79
C SER A 211 47.29 25.30 -26.26
N SER A 212 46.14 25.17 -25.59
CA SER A 212 44.90 25.93 -25.76
C SER A 212 44.06 25.64 -27.02
N ALA A 213 43.25 24.57 -26.98
CA ALA A 213 41.99 24.51 -27.73
C ALA A 213 41.01 23.55 -27.02
N GLN A 214 39.77 24.00 -26.81
CA GLN A 214 38.67 23.19 -26.29
C GLN A 214 38.44 21.97 -27.21
N LEU A 215 38.52 20.76 -26.66
CA LEU A 215 38.23 19.52 -27.38
C LEU A 215 36.78 19.51 -27.88
N PRO A 216 36.49 19.19 -29.15
CA PRO A 216 35.12 19.02 -29.61
C PRO A 216 34.56 17.69 -29.07
N CYS A 217 33.78 17.74 -27.99
CA CYS A 217 32.98 16.59 -27.56
C CYS A 217 31.67 16.59 -28.39
N SER A 218 31.41 15.49 -29.10
CA SER A 218 30.14 15.30 -29.81
C SER A 218 29.15 14.54 -28.91
N TYR A 219 27.88 14.95 -28.94
CA TYR A 219 26.79 14.25 -28.27
C TYR A 219 26.11 13.32 -29.28
N LYS A 220 26.09 12.03 -28.99
CA LYS A 220 25.20 11.08 -29.68
C LYS A 220 24.09 10.71 -28.70
N CYS A 221 22.90 11.27 -28.92
CA CYS A 221 21.68 10.82 -28.26
C CYS A 221 20.98 9.83 -29.21
N ASN A 222 20.73 8.61 -28.75
CA ASN A 222 19.88 7.66 -29.48
C ASN A 222 18.42 7.99 -29.16
N SER A 223 17.72 8.64 -30.09
CA SER A 223 16.26 8.77 -30.00
C SER A 223 15.60 7.41 -30.32
N PRO A 224 14.63 6.93 -29.53
CA PRO A 224 13.80 5.81 -29.96
C PRO A 224 12.99 6.24 -31.17
N ARG A 225 13.10 5.53 -32.30
CA ARG A 225 12.22 5.70 -33.46
C ARG A 225 10.80 5.34 -33.05
N VAL A 226 9.97 6.34 -32.77
CA VAL A 226 8.52 6.17 -32.71
C VAL A 226 8.02 5.93 -34.14
N ARG A 227 7.59 4.70 -34.45
CA ARG A 227 6.84 4.43 -35.70
C ARG A 227 5.48 5.12 -35.57
N GLY A 228 5.29 6.21 -36.30
CA GLY A 228 4.01 6.91 -36.35
C GLY A 228 2.90 6.02 -36.88
N LYS A 229 1.86 5.79 -36.06
CA LYS A 229 0.52 5.46 -36.55
C LYS A 229 -0.29 6.76 -36.55
N HIS A 230 -0.65 7.24 -37.73
CA HIS A 230 -1.56 8.37 -37.89
C HIS A 230 -2.95 8.01 -37.35
N TYR A 231 -3.36 8.63 -36.24
CA TYR A 231 -4.76 8.70 -35.85
C TYR A 231 -5.34 10.04 -36.34
N ARG A 232 -6.27 9.99 -37.31
CA ARG A 232 -7.08 11.14 -37.72
C ARG A 232 -8.02 11.50 -36.56
N ARG A 233 -7.86 12.69 -35.97
CA ARG A 233 -8.85 13.27 -35.06
C ARG A 233 -10.15 13.55 -35.83
N ARG A 234 -11.27 12.92 -35.44
CA ARG A 234 -12.61 13.39 -35.82
C ARG A 234 -12.97 14.55 -34.88
N GLY A 235 -13.31 15.70 -35.46
CA GLY A 235 -13.70 16.90 -34.74
C GLY A 235 -15.02 16.70 -33.99
N PHE A 236 -15.05 17.16 -32.73
CA PHE A 236 -16.27 17.35 -31.96
C PHE A 236 -16.82 18.74 -32.28
N ALA A 237 -18.09 18.82 -32.68
CA ALA A 237 -18.83 20.08 -32.78
C ALA A 237 -19.44 20.44 -31.41
N PRO A 238 -19.51 21.73 -31.03
CA PRO A 238 -20.09 22.14 -29.74
C PRO A 238 -21.62 22.02 -29.74
N ARG A 239 -22.18 21.53 -28.63
CA ARG A 239 -23.63 21.51 -28.35
C ARG A 239 -24.13 22.94 -28.09
N ARG A 240 -25.32 23.25 -28.62
CA ARG A 240 -26.08 24.45 -28.27
C ARG A 240 -26.85 24.20 -26.97
N GLU A 241 -26.85 25.18 -26.08
CA GLU A 241 -27.73 25.21 -24.89
C GLU A 241 -29.16 25.62 -25.29
N PRO A 242 -30.19 25.13 -24.56
CA PRO A 242 -31.58 25.50 -24.81
C PRO A 242 -31.97 26.80 -24.08
N SER A 243 -32.99 27.46 -24.63
CA SER A 243 -33.61 28.72 -24.19
C SER A 243 -34.49 28.55 -22.95
#